data_AF-A0A4P9Z0P2-F1
#
_entry.id   AF-A0A4P9Z0P2-F1
#
_cell.length_a   1.000
_cell.length_b   1.000
_cell.length_c   1.000
_cell.angle_alpha   90.00
_cell.angle_beta   90.00
_cell.angle_gamma   90.00
#
_symmetry.space_group_name_H-M   'P 1'
#
loop_
_entity.id
_entity.type
_entity.pdbx_description
1 polymer ?
#
loop_
_entity_poly.entity_id
_entity_poly.type
_entity_poly.pdbx_seq_one_letter_code
_entity_poly.pdbx_strand_id
1 'polypeptide(L)'
;MPLTEDMRFPITKLATHDHYFTVGCQRASFSLFMLDIAQSRIVFVQSDRQPRMPIECAMGAQCMVGTDQSGHIVGLMRNPHTLEETLTTVFSMKQPDIIGRLLPGLPFHRALDDASTIELDWPIASTGPLIGASMLGAFYVLRRIDAQSLGGRLLEQLQHIMEVHPITRPVLGHLLDHTCRSR
;
A
#
# COMPACT_ATOMS: atom_id res chain seq x y z
N MET A 1 44.14 4.73 2.24
CA MET A 1 42.86 5.41 1.95
C MET A 1 41.77 4.68 2.72
N PRO A 2 41.21 5.24 3.80
CA PRO A 2 40.13 4.56 4.52
C PRO A 2 38.78 4.87 3.85
N LEU A 3 38.06 3.78 3.55
CA LEU A 3 36.61 3.62 3.40
C LEU A 3 35.83 4.85 2.94
N THR A 4 35.40 4.87 1.67
CA THR A 4 34.16 5.54 1.28
C THR A 4 33.05 4.96 2.15
N GLU A 5 32.69 5.67 3.22
CA GLU A 5 31.47 5.42 3.96
C GLU A 5 30.32 5.59 2.97
N ASP A 6 29.76 4.49 2.48
CA ASP A 6 28.44 4.51 1.86
C ASP A 6 27.52 5.17 2.89
N MET A 7 27.13 6.42 2.66
CA MET A 7 26.09 7.09 3.45
C MET A 7 24.79 6.32 3.25
N ARG A 8 24.63 5.22 3.99
CA ARG A 8 23.40 4.45 4.03
C ARG A 8 22.43 5.27 4.87
N PHE A 9 21.42 5.82 4.22
CA PHE A 9 20.35 6.49 4.95
C PHE A 9 19.77 5.52 5.98
N PRO A 10 19.41 6.01 7.19
CA PRO A 10 18.86 5.15 8.22
C PRO A 10 17.67 4.35 7.68
N ILE A 11 17.72 3.04 7.88
CA ILE A 11 16.60 2.15 7.62
C ILE A 11 15.56 2.44 8.70
N THR A 12 14.40 2.92 8.28
CA THR A 12 13.30 3.23 9.19
C THR A 12 12.35 2.05 9.33
N LYS A 13 12.22 1.23 8.28
CA LYS A 13 11.25 0.13 8.22
C LYS A 13 11.73 -1.08 7.44
N LEU A 14 11.24 -2.24 7.85
CA LEU A 14 11.49 -3.53 7.24
C LEU A 14 10.20 -4.33 7.22
N ALA A 15 9.90 -4.96 6.08
CA ALA A 15 8.83 -5.94 5.95
C ALA A 15 9.34 -7.10 5.08
N THR A 16 8.89 -8.32 5.35
CA THR A 16 9.35 -9.51 4.64
C THR A 16 8.19 -10.41 4.25
N HIS A 17 8.36 -11.12 3.14
CA HIS A 17 7.50 -12.19 2.68
C HIS A 17 8.37 -13.21 1.94
N ASP A 18 8.35 -14.47 2.38
CA ASP A 18 9.21 -15.55 1.89
C ASP A 18 10.71 -15.16 1.85
N HIS A 19 11.32 -15.18 0.67
CA HIS A 19 12.73 -14.83 0.45
C HIS A 19 12.94 -13.36 0.12
N TYR A 20 11.89 -12.55 0.08
CA TYR A 20 11.97 -11.13 -0.25
C TYR A 20 11.74 -10.28 0.99
N PHE A 21 12.36 -9.10 1.00
CA PHE A 21 12.10 -8.09 2.00
C PHE A 21 12.21 -6.69 1.41
N THR A 22 11.35 -5.81 1.90
CA THR A 22 11.39 -4.38 1.60
C THR A 22 12.06 -3.64 2.73
N VAL A 23 12.92 -2.69 2.35
CA VAL A 23 13.54 -1.70 3.23
C VAL A 23 12.96 -0.33 2.92
N GLY A 24 12.43 0.35 3.94
CA GLY A 24 12.12 1.77 3.88
C GLY A 24 13.26 2.60 4.48
N CYS A 25 13.74 3.60 3.74
CA CYS A 25 14.86 4.45 4.17
C CYS A 25 14.43 5.91 4.28
N GLN A 26 14.94 6.64 5.28
CA GLN A 26 14.52 8.02 5.57
C GLN A 26 14.61 8.99 4.36
N ARG A 27 15.56 8.77 3.44
CA ARG A 27 15.77 9.62 2.24
C ARG A 27 15.76 8.84 0.92
N ALA A 28 15.59 7.52 0.98
CA ALA A 28 15.69 6.65 -0.20
C ALA A 28 14.51 5.68 -0.26
N SER A 29 13.29 6.24 -0.34
CA SER A 29 12.00 5.56 -0.57
C SER A 29 11.95 4.09 -0.10
N PHE A 30 11.36 3.21 -0.90
CA PHE A 30 11.30 1.78 -0.66
C PHE A 30 12.25 1.04 -1.59
N SER A 31 13.04 0.12 -1.06
CA SER A 31 13.93 -0.76 -1.81
C SER A 31 13.58 -2.22 -1.55
N LEU A 32 13.54 -3.03 -2.59
CA LEU A 32 13.27 -4.45 -2.55
C LEU A 32 14.58 -5.24 -2.65
N PHE A 33 14.72 -6.20 -1.75
CA PHE A 33 15.85 -7.11 -1.69
C PHE A 33 15.36 -8.56 -1.63
N MET A 34 16.25 -9.47 -1.99
CA MET A 34 16.07 -10.91 -1.89
C MET A 34 17.18 -11.50 -1.03
N LEU A 35 16.81 -12.39 -0.11
CA LEU A 35 17.73 -13.20 0.66
C LEU A 35 17.97 -14.52 -0.07
N ASP A 36 19.16 -14.67 -0.66
CA ASP A 36 19.62 -15.93 -1.23
C ASP A 36 20.26 -16.77 -0.11
N ILE A 37 19.44 -17.63 0.50
CA ILE A 37 19.83 -18.46 1.64
C ILE A 37 20.95 -19.44 1.26
N ALA A 38 20.89 -20.00 0.05
CA ALA A 38 21.87 -20.98 -0.42
C ALA A 38 23.28 -20.38 -0.52
N GLN A 39 23.38 -19.11 -0.91
CA GLN A 39 24.65 -18.40 -1.05
C GLN A 39 24.95 -17.44 0.11
N SER A 40 24.09 -17.42 1.15
CA SER A 40 24.22 -16.52 2.31
C SER A 40 24.44 -15.06 1.93
N ARG A 41 23.71 -14.55 0.93
CA ARG A 41 23.85 -13.18 0.42
C ARG A 41 22.53 -12.44 0.30
N ILE A 42 22.60 -11.13 0.41
CA ILE A 42 21.50 -10.21 0.11
C ILE A 42 21.70 -9.68 -1.31
N VAL A 43 20.65 -9.78 -2.12
CA VAL A 43 20.65 -9.31 -3.51
C VAL A 43 19.68 -8.15 -3.63
N PHE A 44 20.16 -7.01 -4.10
CA PHE A 44 19.28 -5.90 -4.48
C PHE A 44 18.45 -6.30 -5.70
N VAL A 45 17.15 -5.99 -5.66
CA VAL A 45 16.21 -6.34 -6.74
C VAL A 45 15.79 -5.09 -7.49
N GLN A 46 15.04 -4.19 -6.84
CA GLN A 46 14.50 -2.97 -7.44
C GLN A 46 14.26 -1.91 -6.34
N SER A 47 14.18 -0.64 -6.71
CA SER A 47 13.86 0.46 -5.78
C SER A 47 12.76 1.36 -6.33
N ASP A 48 12.00 2.00 -5.46
CA ASP A 48 11.09 3.07 -5.87
C ASP A 48 11.91 4.33 -6.17
N ARG A 49 11.75 4.85 -7.38
CA ARG A 49 12.44 6.07 -7.84
C ARG A 49 11.72 7.34 -7.39
N GLN A 50 10.48 7.23 -6.89
CA GLN A 50 9.78 8.38 -6.34
C GLN A 50 10.35 8.72 -4.96
N PRO A 51 10.70 9.99 -4.68
CA PRO A 51 11.30 10.40 -3.42
C PRO A 51 10.24 10.42 -2.31
N ARG A 52 9.99 9.25 -1.71
CA ARG A 52 9.10 9.10 -0.56
C ARG A 52 9.93 9.01 0.72
N MET A 53 9.34 9.47 1.82
CA MET A 53 9.87 9.28 3.17
C MET A 53 9.01 8.22 3.87
N PRO A 54 9.41 6.93 3.85
CA PRO A 54 8.62 5.84 4.39
C PRO A 54 8.35 5.96 5.88
N ILE A 55 7.13 5.61 6.27
CA ILE A 55 6.69 5.51 7.67
C ILE A 55 6.42 4.07 8.06
N GLU A 56 5.66 3.31 7.25
CA GLU A 56 5.41 1.89 7.45
C GLU A 56 5.40 1.16 6.12
N CYS A 57 5.61 -0.15 6.17
CA CYS A 57 5.39 -1.03 5.04
C CYS A 57 4.87 -2.40 5.48
N ALA A 58 4.10 -3.01 4.59
CA ALA A 58 3.67 -4.38 4.66
C ALA A 58 4.04 -5.06 3.34
N MET A 59 4.42 -6.33 3.41
CA MET A 59 4.82 -7.11 2.25
C MET A 59 3.86 -8.27 2.03
N GLY A 60 3.34 -8.38 0.81
CA GLY A 60 2.60 -9.55 0.35
C GLY A 60 3.34 -10.28 -0.77
N ALA A 61 2.73 -11.35 -1.26
CA ALA A 61 3.36 -12.24 -2.25
C ALA A 61 3.69 -11.57 -3.59
N GLN A 62 2.82 -10.66 -4.05
CA GLN A 62 2.92 -10.04 -5.38
C GLN A 62 3.20 -8.53 -5.33
N CYS A 63 2.90 -7.89 -4.21
CA CYS A 63 3.09 -6.46 -4.04
C CYS A 63 3.44 -6.15 -2.60
N MET A 64 4.05 -4.99 -2.41
CA MET A 64 4.22 -4.38 -1.09
C MET A 64 3.33 -3.15 -1.00
N VAL A 65 2.91 -2.83 0.22
CA VAL A 65 2.17 -1.61 0.52
C VAL A 65 3.00 -0.77 1.48
N GLY A 66 3.19 0.50 1.15
CA GLY A 66 3.93 1.46 1.95
C GLY A 66 3.07 2.64 2.36
N THR A 67 3.45 3.30 3.45
CA THR A 67 2.94 4.63 3.80
C THR A 67 4.10 5.61 3.87
N ASP A 68 3.86 6.87 3.55
CA ASP A 68 4.88 7.92 3.62
C ASP A 68 4.47 9.11 4.50
N GLN A 69 5.45 9.94 4.86
CA GLN A 69 5.25 11.14 5.70
C GLN A 69 4.34 12.19 5.09
N SER A 70 4.08 12.12 3.79
CA SER A 70 3.11 13.01 3.18
C SER A 70 1.69 12.47 3.32
N GLY A 71 1.46 11.28 3.87
CA GLY A 71 0.13 10.68 4.01
C GLY A 71 -0.31 9.93 2.76
N HIS A 72 0.60 9.50 1.88
CA HIS A 72 0.23 8.54 0.84
C HIS A 72 0.25 7.11 1.35
N ILE A 73 -0.71 6.30 0.89
CA ILE A 73 -0.65 4.84 0.86
C ILE A 73 -0.30 4.43 -0.57
N VAL A 74 0.73 3.61 -0.73
CA VAL A 74 1.25 3.23 -2.05
C VAL A 74 1.35 1.73 -2.18
N GLY A 75 0.96 1.20 -3.34
CA GLY A 75 1.21 -0.16 -3.74
C GLY A 75 2.36 -0.20 -4.72
N LEU A 76 3.42 -0.95 -4.40
CA LEU A 76 4.57 -1.14 -5.27
C LEU A 76 4.68 -2.62 -5.64
N MET A 77 4.98 -2.90 -6.89
CA MET A 77 5.15 -4.25 -7.39
C MET A 77 6.47 -4.37 -8.15
N ARG A 78 7.11 -5.53 -8.00
CA ARG A 78 8.27 -5.90 -8.80
C ARG A 78 7.85 -6.05 -10.26
N ASN A 79 8.61 -5.45 -11.18
CA ASN A 79 8.43 -5.68 -12.61
C ASN A 79 9.53 -6.63 -13.11
N PRO A 80 9.22 -7.93 -13.35
CA PRO A 80 10.23 -8.89 -13.80
C PRO A 80 10.56 -8.74 -15.30
N HIS A 81 9.80 -7.93 -16.04
CA HIS A 81 9.94 -7.80 -17.50
C HIS A 81 10.82 -6.62 -17.91
N THR A 82 11.25 -5.79 -16.97
CA THR A 82 12.11 -4.63 -17.23
C THR A 82 13.51 -4.88 -16.69
N LEU A 83 14.52 -4.47 -17.46
CA LEU A 83 15.89 -4.33 -16.95
C LEU A 83 16.04 -3.15 -15.98
N GLU A 84 15.01 -2.28 -15.89
CA GLU A 84 14.98 -1.19 -14.95
C GLU A 84 14.91 -1.71 -13.51
N GLU A 85 15.82 -1.23 -12.67
CA GLU A 85 15.85 -1.50 -11.23
C GLU A 85 14.81 -0.66 -10.47
N THR A 86 13.62 -0.51 -11.05
CA THR A 86 12.57 0.39 -10.58
C THR A 86 11.31 -0.40 -10.23
N LEU A 87 10.79 -0.20 -9.03
CA LEU A 87 9.50 -0.74 -8.62
C LEU A 87 8.37 -0.02 -9.38
N THR A 88 7.38 -0.77 -9.84
CA THR A 88 6.20 -0.22 -10.50
C THR A 88 5.18 0.21 -9.45
N THR A 89 4.74 1.47 -9.51
CA THR A 89 3.61 1.93 -8.70
C THR A 89 2.31 1.40 -9.28
N VAL A 90 1.59 0.59 -8.51
CA VAL A 90 0.31 -0.03 -8.88
C VAL A 90 -0.86 0.86 -8.46
N PHE A 91 -0.74 1.48 -7.29
CA PHE A 91 -1.68 2.48 -6.81
C PHE A 91 -0.98 3.48 -5.89
N SER A 92 -1.53 4.68 -5.77
CA SER A 92 -1.09 5.69 -4.82
C SER A 92 -2.30 6.53 -4.41
N MET A 93 -2.66 6.50 -3.13
CA MET A 93 -3.83 7.19 -2.59
C MET A 93 -3.39 8.17 -1.51
N LYS A 94 -3.82 9.44 -1.60
CA LYS A 94 -3.56 10.45 -0.59
C LYS A 94 -4.63 10.34 0.51
N GLN A 95 -4.19 10.23 1.76
CA GLN A 95 -5.05 10.34 2.92
C GLN A 95 -4.97 11.75 3.50
N PRO A 96 -6.02 12.21 4.20
CA PRO A 96 -6.00 13.48 4.91
C PRO A 96 -5.02 13.47 6.11
N ASP A 97 -4.55 12.29 6.51
CA ASP A 97 -3.66 12.09 7.64
C ASP A 97 -2.55 11.08 7.32
N ILE A 98 -1.52 11.09 8.15
CA ILE A 98 -0.38 10.18 8.11
C ILE A 98 -0.76 8.85 8.73
N ILE A 99 -0.54 7.75 7.99
CA ILE A 99 -0.73 6.39 8.52
C ILE A 99 0.57 5.91 9.15
N GLY A 100 0.57 5.91 10.49
CA GLY A 100 1.71 5.60 11.36
C GLY A 100 1.91 4.11 11.64
N ARG A 101 0.88 3.28 11.43
CA ARG A 101 0.93 1.82 11.57
C ARG A 101 0.19 1.16 10.41
N LEU A 102 0.77 0.09 9.86
CA LEU A 102 0.16 -0.73 8.82
C LEU A 102 0.43 -2.20 9.13
N LEU A 103 -0.62 -3.00 9.33
CA LEU A 103 -0.49 -4.40 9.74
C LEU A 103 -1.47 -5.28 8.96
N PRO A 104 -1.08 -6.52 8.59
CA PRO A 104 -2.05 -7.52 8.17
C PRO A 104 -3.02 -7.85 9.31
N GLY A 105 -4.32 -7.87 9.04
CA GLY A 105 -5.31 -8.20 10.06
C GLY A 105 -6.75 -8.11 9.56
N LEU A 106 -7.65 -8.81 10.26
CA LEU A 106 -9.09 -8.74 10.02
C LEU A 106 -9.73 -7.85 11.09
N PRO A 107 -10.57 -6.86 10.71
CA PRO A 107 -11.27 -6.02 11.67
C PRO A 107 -12.48 -6.72 12.31
N PHE A 108 -12.76 -7.98 11.96
CA PHE A 108 -13.93 -8.73 12.41
C PHE A 108 -13.52 -10.09 12.96
N HIS A 109 -14.31 -10.60 13.91
CA HIS A 109 -14.18 -11.97 14.37
C HIS A 109 -14.58 -12.92 13.24
N ARG A 110 -13.64 -13.76 12.78
CA ARG A 110 -13.98 -14.87 11.89
C ARG A 110 -14.62 -15.98 12.73
N ALA A 111 -15.94 -16.14 12.64
CA ALA A 111 -16.56 -17.38 13.06
C ALA A 111 -16.18 -18.46 12.04
N LEU A 112 -15.71 -19.61 12.50
CA LEU A 112 -15.18 -20.67 11.63
C LEU A 112 -16.21 -21.23 10.63
N ASP A 113 -17.51 -20.99 10.85
CA ASP A 113 -18.61 -21.66 10.15
C ASP A 113 -19.51 -20.71 9.32
N ASP A 114 -19.21 -19.42 9.22
CA ASP A 114 -20.13 -18.48 8.59
C ASP A 114 -19.89 -18.34 7.07
N ALA A 115 -20.46 -19.28 6.31
CA ALA A 115 -20.48 -19.27 4.84
C ALA A 115 -21.40 -18.18 4.24
N SER A 116 -21.98 -17.30 5.06
CA SER A 116 -22.99 -16.32 4.66
C SER A 116 -22.46 -14.90 4.45
N THR A 117 -21.24 -14.60 4.91
CA THR A 117 -20.55 -13.41 4.42
C THR A 117 -20.25 -13.63 2.94
N ILE A 118 -20.84 -12.80 2.08
CA ILE A 118 -20.40 -12.58 0.70
C ILE A 118 -18.99 -11.97 0.78
N GLU A 119 -18.02 -12.75 1.20
CA GLU A 119 -16.63 -12.51 0.87
C GLU A 119 -16.60 -12.68 -0.64
N LEU A 120 -16.29 -11.60 -1.38
CA LEU A 120 -15.82 -11.74 -2.75
C LEU A 120 -14.68 -12.75 -2.67
N ASP A 121 -14.94 -13.98 -3.11
CA ASP A 121 -14.04 -15.12 -2.97
C ASP A 121 -12.63 -14.68 -3.36
N TRP A 122 -11.74 -14.75 -2.37
CA TRP A 122 -10.41 -14.23 -2.46
C TRP A 122 -9.47 -15.33 -2.95
N PRO A 123 -8.89 -15.27 -4.15
CA PRO A 123 -8.06 -16.35 -4.67
C PRO A 123 -6.60 -16.25 -4.20
N ILE A 124 -6.30 -15.69 -3.01
CA ILE A 124 -4.91 -15.59 -2.51
C ILE A 124 -4.82 -15.67 -0.98
N ALA A 125 -4.59 -16.87 -0.46
CA ALA A 125 -4.45 -17.16 0.97
C ALA A 125 -3.17 -16.62 1.65
N SER A 126 -2.51 -15.54 1.22
CA SER A 126 -1.21 -15.14 1.82
C SER A 126 -1.10 -13.76 2.44
N THR A 127 -2.02 -12.82 2.21
CA THR A 127 -2.12 -11.59 3.02
C THR A 127 -3.57 -11.14 3.04
N GLY A 128 -4.25 -11.26 4.20
CA GLY A 128 -5.59 -10.72 4.40
C GLY A 128 -5.63 -9.18 4.27
N PRO A 129 -6.74 -8.53 4.65
CA PRO A 129 -6.78 -7.07 4.65
C PRO A 129 -5.63 -6.45 5.43
N LEU A 130 -5.21 -5.25 5.04
CA LEU A 130 -4.30 -4.45 5.84
C LEU A 130 -5.10 -3.45 6.67
N ILE A 131 -4.77 -3.34 7.94
CA ILE A 131 -5.31 -2.35 8.85
C ILE A 131 -4.26 -1.24 8.99
N GLY A 132 -4.65 -0.03 8.61
CA GLY A 132 -3.87 1.19 8.83
C GLY A 132 -4.39 1.91 10.08
N ALA A 133 -3.50 2.40 10.93
CA ALA A 133 -3.85 3.34 12.00
C ALA A 133 -3.14 4.67 11.75
N SER A 134 -3.92 5.74 11.80
CA SER A 134 -3.49 7.11 11.54
C SER A 134 -2.93 7.78 12.79
N MET A 135 -2.13 8.82 12.61
CA MET A 135 -1.59 9.62 13.70
C MET A 135 -2.68 10.37 14.48
N LEU A 136 -3.80 10.69 13.83
CA LEU A 136 -5.01 11.26 14.43
C LEU A 136 -5.98 10.22 15.01
N GLY A 137 -5.61 8.92 15.00
CA GLY A 137 -6.42 7.85 15.59
C GLY A 137 -7.52 7.29 14.70
N ALA A 138 -7.53 7.60 13.39
CA ALA A 138 -8.43 6.96 12.44
C ALA A 138 -7.91 5.56 12.07
N PHE A 139 -8.84 4.63 11.85
CA PHE A 139 -8.54 3.28 11.38
C PHE A 139 -9.00 3.12 9.93
N TYR A 140 -8.13 2.53 9.12
CA TYR A 140 -8.37 2.25 7.71
C TYR A 140 -8.27 0.74 7.47
N VAL A 141 -9.12 0.22 6.60
CA VAL A 141 -9.06 -1.17 6.14
C VAL A 141 -8.82 -1.15 4.64
N LEU A 142 -7.67 -1.65 4.22
CA LEU A 142 -7.29 -1.79 2.82
C LEU A 142 -7.59 -3.22 2.39
N ARG A 143 -8.51 -3.35 1.43
CA ARG A 143 -8.86 -4.64 0.81
C ARG A 143 -8.46 -4.59 -0.66
N ARG A 144 -7.81 -5.65 -1.14
CA ARG A 144 -7.64 -5.87 -2.57
C ARG A 144 -9.00 -6.26 -3.15
N ILE A 145 -9.32 -5.70 -4.29
CA ILE A 145 -10.51 -6.07 -5.04
C ILE A 145 -10.02 -6.51 -6.41
N ASP A 146 -10.51 -7.65 -6.90
CA ASP A 146 -10.25 -8.04 -8.27
C ASP A 146 -11.04 -7.11 -9.21
N ALA A 147 -10.33 -6.28 -9.95
CA ALA A 147 -10.91 -5.34 -10.91
C ALA A 147 -11.69 -6.05 -12.03
N GLN A 148 -11.38 -7.32 -12.34
CA GLN A 148 -12.09 -8.08 -13.36
C GLN A 148 -13.38 -8.73 -12.84
N SER A 149 -13.52 -8.84 -11.52
CA SER A 149 -14.75 -9.36 -10.91
C SER A 149 -15.93 -8.43 -11.18
N LEU A 150 -17.16 -8.98 -11.19
CA LEU A 150 -18.37 -8.17 -11.31
C LEU A 150 -18.46 -7.11 -10.20
N GLY A 151 -18.13 -7.49 -8.96
CA GLY A 151 -18.12 -6.56 -7.82
C GLY A 151 -17.10 -5.44 -7.99
N GLY A 152 -15.89 -5.74 -8.46
CA GLY A 152 -14.86 -4.75 -8.74
C GLY A 152 -15.31 -3.71 -9.78
N ARG A 153 -15.83 -4.18 -10.93
CA ARG A 153 -16.34 -3.30 -11.99
C ARG A 153 -17.52 -2.45 -11.53
N LEU A 154 -18.44 -3.01 -10.73
CA LEU A 154 -19.57 -2.24 -10.19
C LEU A 154 -19.14 -1.18 -9.19
N LEU A 155 -18.15 -1.47 -8.34
CA LEU A 155 -17.61 -0.49 -7.39
C LEU A 155 -16.88 0.65 -8.09
N GLU A 156 -16.12 0.36 -9.15
CA GLU A 156 -15.47 1.37 -9.97
C GLU A 156 -16.49 2.28 -10.67
N GLN A 157 -17.52 1.70 -11.29
CA GLN A 157 -18.61 2.46 -11.89
C GLN A 157 -19.36 3.30 -10.86
N LEU A 158 -19.65 2.74 -9.68
CA LEU A 158 -20.32 3.45 -8.61
C LEU A 158 -19.47 4.63 -8.12
N GLN A 159 -18.16 4.44 -7.93
CA GLN A 159 -17.26 5.52 -7.57
C GLN A 159 -17.31 6.65 -8.60
N HIS A 160 -17.22 6.33 -9.90
CA HIS A 160 -17.30 7.33 -10.96
C HIS A 160 -18.62 8.11 -10.95
N ILE A 161 -19.76 7.40 -10.81
CA ILE A 161 -21.08 8.04 -10.69
C ILE A 161 -21.10 8.95 -9.46
N MET A 162 -20.58 8.49 -8.32
CA MET A 162 -20.56 9.24 -7.09
C MET A 162 -19.71 10.50 -7.18
N GLU A 163 -18.57 10.46 -7.88
CA GLU A 163 -17.67 11.61 -8.08
C GLU A 163 -18.32 12.74 -8.88
N VAL A 164 -19.14 12.40 -9.89
CA VAL A 164 -19.75 13.38 -10.80
C VAL A 164 -21.12 13.85 -10.30
N HIS A 165 -21.87 12.98 -9.63
CA HIS A 165 -23.26 13.26 -9.31
C HIS A 165 -23.39 14.21 -8.09
N PRO A 166 -24.11 15.35 -8.21
CA PRO A 166 -24.11 16.42 -7.21
C PRO A 166 -24.51 16.00 -5.79
N ILE A 167 -25.42 15.02 -5.66
CA ILE A 167 -25.94 14.56 -4.35
C ILE A 167 -24.94 13.62 -3.66
N THR A 168 -24.19 12.83 -4.43
CA THR A 168 -23.35 11.75 -3.91
C THR A 168 -21.88 12.13 -3.83
N ARG A 169 -21.44 13.18 -4.54
CA ARG A 169 -20.07 13.70 -4.49
C ARG A 169 -19.55 13.99 -3.07
N PRO A 170 -20.36 14.55 -2.14
CA PRO A 170 -19.91 14.75 -0.76
C PRO A 170 -19.63 13.45 0.01
N VAL A 171 -20.25 12.32 -0.40
CA VAL A 171 -20.11 11.02 0.27
C VAL A 171 -18.72 10.42 0.09
N LEU A 172 -17.98 10.82 -0.96
CA LEU A 172 -16.60 10.39 -1.20
C LEU A 172 -15.55 11.17 -0.40
N GLY A 173 -15.97 12.04 0.53
CA GLY A 173 -15.04 12.81 1.36
C GLY A 173 -14.40 14.00 0.64
N HIS A 174 -14.80 14.29 -0.61
CA HIS A 174 -14.56 15.58 -1.23
C HIS A 174 -15.50 16.60 -0.58
N LEU A 175 -15.06 17.17 0.55
CA LEU A 175 -15.73 18.33 1.15
C LEU A 175 -15.75 19.45 0.11
N LEU A 176 -16.95 19.71 -0.39
CA LEU A 176 -17.48 20.96 -0.92
C LEU A 176 -16.39 22.00 -1.24
N ASP A 177 -16.04 22.11 -2.52
CA ASP A 177 -15.51 23.38 -3.03
C ASP A 177 -16.45 24.48 -2.51
N HIS A 178 -15.89 25.42 -1.75
CA HIS A 178 -16.60 26.60 -1.25
C HIS A 178 -16.91 27.57 -2.41
N THR A 179 -17.62 27.10 -3.43
CA THR A 179 -18.22 27.87 -4.51
C THR A 179 -19.75 27.83 -4.41
N CYS A 180 -20.25 27.98 -3.19
CA CYS A 180 -21.55 28.59 -2.96
C CYS A 180 -21.34 29.84 -2.09
N ARG A 181 -20.59 30.81 -2.61
CA ARG A 181 -20.73 32.20 -2.18
C ARG A 181 -22.04 32.71 -2.79
N SER A 182 -23.07 32.64 -1.95
CA SER A 182 -24.21 33.55 -1.86
C SER A 182 -24.41 34.60 -2.97
N ARG A 183 -25.60 34.51 -3.57
CA ARG A 183 -26.41 35.54 -4.26
C ARG A 183 -26.04 35.90 -5.69
#